data_AF-A0AAJ5WUL6-F1
#
_entry.id   AF-A0AAJ5WUL6-F1
#
_cell.length_a   1.000
_cell.length_b   1.000
_cell.length_c   1.000
_cell.angle_alpha   90.00
_cell.angle_beta   90.00
_cell.angle_gamma   90.00
#
_symmetry.space_group_name_H-M   'P 1'
#
loop_
_entity.id
_entity.type
_entity.pdbx_description
1 polymer ?
#
loop_
_entity_poly.entity_id
_entity_poly.type
_entity_poly.pdbx_seq_one_letter_code
_entity_poly.pdbx_strand_id
1 'polypeptide(L)'
;MTQLQPQPVQQEQPQTNTATAYGIEKKVVEEKGDYLPTLTLIFAEPYGHLCQVSIFDEKLERVAISGMERGDPLWRTYLLAPGRYIVRIGISGQIKDTEILLTMDKTCTVGMANSPGGRQRLQVPELYSSALLYGIGAYRSNHEYYHDPAVAISSENTCQRGAVTESPGSGLFIFLRYSSRERYQQTNNGLPYWDRFRLYDAESGQLIAHFPEYCITGDPVYADNKEDGNGFIGFSANLIPGLYYFIYTAAPGQERVIPIYVYKGWYTQFFMTMAVQPLFGTIRVFMSKDKAYDPAEINHIYTDVCLCKLQNNDFSLDTSLIQRIIEPEFEAPMLTLLGAYLYLLSGETINDGVFQQIIRNLQSNILQDNSSPDLLALNLLSYQHFKKTALENTVVAWGPGAGTPMLRVAYNIIRENAALNPWLVTANSLNDHIAETQALDSPFNTFTRPVDIYRHPSRIALTTRSRYKKLESNYSGIPLLQTYDLQEALDNPANEDEYLIWRPEGNYVSEPRVPYGSRRSWIERAILSLRDSEESFSSVGQLARRLKAPYVTVERALTRLGLK
;
A
#
# COMPACT_ATOMS: atom_id res chain seq x y z
N MET A 1 20.68 62.72 2.87
CA MET A 1 19.50 61.94 2.43
C MET A 1 19.95 61.11 1.25
N THR A 2 20.39 59.89 1.53
CA THR A 2 21.07 59.02 0.56
C THR A 2 20.09 57.91 0.20
N GLN A 3 19.68 57.83 -1.07
CA GLN A 3 18.79 56.80 -1.57
C GLN A 3 19.55 55.47 -1.66
N LEU A 4 19.08 54.45 -0.93
CA LEU A 4 19.51 53.06 -1.07
C LEU A 4 18.62 52.38 -2.10
N GLN A 5 19.23 51.88 -3.17
CA GLN A 5 18.59 50.98 -4.15
C GLN A 5 18.34 49.61 -3.51
N PRO A 6 17.24 48.91 -3.86
CA PRO A 6 17.02 47.55 -3.39
C PRO A 6 17.92 46.56 -4.14
N GLN A 7 18.64 45.73 -3.40
CA GLN A 7 19.35 44.58 -3.96
C GLN A 7 18.36 43.50 -4.43
N PRO A 8 18.67 42.76 -5.51
CA PRO A 8 17.84 41.65 -5.95
C PRO A 8 17.97 40.48 -4.98
N VAL A 9 16.82 39.96 -4.54
CA VAL A 9 16.70 38.73 -3.76
C VAL A 9 17.13 37.55 -4.64
N GLN A 10 18.24 36.91 -4.30
CA GLN A 10 18.62 35.62 -4.88
C GLN A 10 17.58 34.57 -4.46
N GLN A 11 16.87 34.01 -5.44
CA GLN A 11 16.01 32.86 -5.23
C GLN A 11 16.90 31.64 -4.95
N GLU A 12 16.86 31.13 -3.72
CA GLU A 12 17.38 29.80 -3.41
C GLU A 12 16.58 28.76 -4.19
N GLN A 13 17.23 28.12 -5.16
CA GLN A 13 16.72 26.94 -5.83
C GLN A 13 16.67 25.78 -4.82
N PRO A 14 15.64 24.92 -4.86
CA PRO A 14 15.59 23.74 -4.01
C PRO A 14 16.76 22.82 -4.38
N GLN A 15 17.65 22.58 -3.42
CA GLN A 15 18.71 21.58 -3.54
C GLN A 15 18.06 20.20 -3.72
N THR A 16 18.03 19.73 -4.95
CA THR A 16 17.91 18.30 -5.24
C THR A 16 19.11 17.62 -4.60
N ASN A 17 18.89 16.62 -3.74
CA ASN A 17 19.91 15.66 -3.34
C ASN A 17 20.31 14.83 -4.58
N THR A 18 21.03 15.45 -5.51
CA THR A 18 21.96 14.73 -6.38
C THR A 18 23.01 14.17 -5.46
N ALA A 19 23.02 12.85 -5.29
CA ALA A 19 24.14 12.13 -4.73
C ALA A 19 25.41 12.68 -5.42
N THR A 20 26.19 13.43 -4.67
CA THR A 20 27.49 13.91 -5.12
C THR A 20 28.27 12.66 -5.43
N ALA A 21 28.49 12.40 -6.72
CA ALA A 21 29.45 11.42 -7.17
C ALA A 21 30.79 11.85 -6.61
N TYR A 22 31.15 11.30 -5.45
CA TYR A 22 32.54 11.33 -5.00
C TYR A 22 33.32 10.68 -6.13
N GLY A 23 34.21 11.47 -6.74
CA GLY A 23 35.20 10.96 -7.67
C GLY A 23 36.05 9.94 -6.92
N ILE A 24 35.66 8.68 -7.01
CA ILE A 24 36.46 7.57 -6.52
C ILE A 24 37.59 7.43 -7.52
N GLU A 25 38.80 7.78 -7.07
CA GLU A 25 40.03 7.46 -7.79
C GLU A 25 40.01 5.97 -8.12
N LYS A 26 39.95 5.70 -9.42
CA LYS A 26 40.07 4.38 -10.00
C LYS A 26 41.51 3.92 -9.73
N LYS A 27 41.76 3.32 -8.56
CA LYS A 27 42.97 2.55 -8.33
C LYS A 27 42.83 1.25 -9.12
N VAL A 28 43.06 1.36 -10.43
CA VAL A 28 43.28 0.22 -11.31
C VAL A 28 44.55 -0.44 -10.79
N VAL A 29 44.40 -1.57 -10.11
CA VAL A 29 45.50 -2.46 -9.74
C VAL A 29 45.95 -3.14 -11.03
N GLU A 30 46.66 -2.40 -11.87
CA GLU A 30 47.55 -2.96 -12.87
C GLU A 30 48.91 -3.11 -12.19
N GLU A 31 49.29 -4.34 -11.86
CA GLU A 31 50.68 -4.86 -11.85
C GLU A 31 50.84 -6.10 -10.95
N LYS A 32 50.35 -7.23 -11.45
CA LYS A 32 50.93 -8.60 -11.42
C LYS A 32 49.82 -9.56 -11.83
N GLY A 33 50.15 -10.62 -12.57
CA GLY A 33 49.20 -11.60 -13.11
C GLY A 33 48.50 -12.48 -12.06
N ASP A 34 48.13 -11.91 -10.92
CA ASP A 34 47.45 -12.58 -9.84
C ASP A 34 45.97 -12.70 -10.20
N TYR A 35 45.52 -13.94 -10.35
CA TYR A 35 44.13 -14.27 -10.59
C TYR A 35 43.24 -13.68 -9.48
N LEU A 36 42.32 -12.81 -9.86
CA LEU A 36 41.31 -12.26 -8.96
C LEU A 36 40.10 -13.21 -8.94
N PRO A 37 39.78 -13.85 -7.81
CA PRO A 37 38.60 -14.70 -7.72
C PRO A 37 37.30 -13.89 -7.86
N THR A 38 36.28 -14.56 -8.39
CA THR A 38 34.93 -14.02 -8.50
C THR A 38 34.02 -14.58 -7.43
N LEU A 39 33.18 -13.72 -6.85
CA LEU A 39 32.04 -14.11 -6.05
C LEU A 39 30.77 -13.90 -6.87
N THR A 40 30.09 -14.99 -7.25
CA THR A 40 28.80 -14.94 -7.95
C THR A 40 27.67 -15.23 -6.98
N LEU A 41 26.69 -14.34 -6.90
CA LEU A 41 25.46 -14.52 -6.12
C LEU A 41 24.31 -14.80 -7.07
N ILE A 42 23.56 -15.88 -6.84
CA ILE A 42 22.38 -16.27 -7.60
C ILE A 42 21.16 -16.15 -6.71
N PHE A 43 20.17 -15.36 -7.11
CA PHE A 43 19.01 -15.02 -6.30
C PHE A 43 17.78 -15.85 -6.73
N ALA A 44 16.99 -16.27 -5.75
CA ALA A 44 15.59 -16.58 -5.99
C ALA A 44 14.87 -15.30 -6.44
N GLU A 45 13.89 -15.43 -7.34
CA GLU A 45 13.27 -14.29 -8.04
C GLU A 45 12.96 -13.07 -7.18
N PRO A 46 12.12 -13.16 -6.13
CA PRO A 46 11.77 -11.97 -5.35
C PRO A 46 12.97 -11.36 -4.61
N TYR A 47 13.97 -12.14 -4.23
CA TYR A 47 15.19 -11.63 -3.59
C TYR A 47 16.05 -10.82 -4.57
N GLY A 48 16.04 -11.14 -5.86
CA GLY A 48 16.80 -10.37 -6.86
C GLY A 48 16.39 -8.90 -6.93
N HIS A 49 15.09 -8.64 -6.74
CA HIS A 49 14.47 -7.31 -6.87
C HIS A 49 14.31 -6.55 -5.55
N LEU A 50 14.27 -7.27 -4.41
CA LEU A 50 14.01 -6.69 -3.09
C LEU A 50 15.27 -6.55 -2.23
N CYS A 51 16.32 -7.33 -2.50
CA CYS A 51 17.52 -7.33 -1.67
C CYS A 51 18.48 -6.19 -2.00
N GLN A 52 18.95 -5.56 -0.95
CA GLN A 52 20.20 -4.81 -0.96
C GLN A 52 21.35 -5.74 -0.59
N VAL A 53 22.41 -5.70 -1.38
CA VAL A 53 23.62 -6.49 -1.15
C VAL A 53 24.76 -5.53 -0.86
N SER A 54 25.49 -5.79 0.22
CA SER A 54 26.72 -5.08 0.55
C SER A 54 27.80 -6.07 0.91
N ILE A 55 29.02 -5.85 0.42
CA ILE A 55 30.18 -6.70 0.69
C ILE A 55 31.20 -5.87 1.46
N PHE A 56 31.65 -6.42 2.57
CA PHE A 56 32.67 -5.83 3.43
C PHE A 56 33.90 -6.73 3.46
N ASP A 57 35.08 -6.14 3.47
CA ASP A 57 36.34 -6.88 3.64
C ASP A 57 36.60 -7.25 5.11
N GLU A 58 37.77 -7.82 5.38
CA GLU A 58 38.20 -8.19 6.75
C GLU A 58 38.33 -7.00 7.71
N LYS A 59 38.42 -5.77 7.20
CA LYS A 59 38.49 -4.53 7.98
C LYS A 59 37.10 -3.90 8.16
N LEU A 60 36.05 -4.58 7.69
CA LEU A 60 34.68 -4.08 7.65
C LEU A 60 34.51 -2.83 6.79
N GLU A 61 35.45 -2.58 5.88
CA GLU A 61 35.31 -1.52 4.89
C GLU A 61 34.42 -2.01 3.76
N ARG A 62 33.42 -1.19 3.38
CA ARG A 62 32.56 -1.53 2.24
C ARG A 62 33.43 -1.54 0.99
N VAL A 63 33.56 -2.70 0.36
CA VAL A 63 34.30 -2.83 -0.89
C VAL A 63 33.51 -2.05 -1.95
N ALA A 64 34.06 -0.93 -2.44
CA ALA A 64 33.36 -0.04 -3.35
C ALA A 64 32.95 -0.82 -4.61
N ILE A 65 31.64 -1.02 -4.77
CA ILE A 65 31.03 -1.81 -5.84
C ILE A 65 31.00 -0.93 -7.09
N SER A 66 32.14 -0.79 -7.76
CA SER A 66 32.25 -0.16 -9.07
C SER A 66 32.74 -1.20 -10.06
N GLY A 67 31.82 -1.79 -10.82
CA GLY A 67 32.20 -2.55 -12.00
C GLY A 67 31.22 -3.64 -12.35
N MET A 68 30.29 -3.31 -13.24
CA MET A 68 29.31 -4.21 -13.87
C MET A 68 28.10 -4.60 -13.01
N GLU A 69 27.26 -3.62 -12.66
CA GLU A 69 25.80 -3.84 -12.70
C GLU A 69 25.33 -4.00 -14.16
N ARG A 70 25.94 -4.93 -14.90
CA ARG A 70 25.43 -5.49 -16.15
C ARG A 70 25.24 -6.96 -15.87
N GLY A 71 24.13 -7.26 -15.23
CA GLY A 71 23.76 -8.60 -14.83
C GLY A 71 22.31 -8.52 -14.43
N ASP A 72 21.52 -9.45 -14.92
CA ASP A 72 20.13 -9.54 -14.55
C ASP A 72 20.05 -9.66 -13.01
N PRO A 73 19.09 -9.02 -12.33
CA PRO A 73 19.05 -8.93 -10.86
C PRO A 73 19.09 -10.29 -10.16
N LEU A 74 18.82 -11.38 -10.89
CA LEU A 74 18.91 -12.75 -10.43
C LEU A 74 20.35 -13.28 -10.34
N TRP A 75 21.35 -12.58 -10.88
CA TRP A 75 22.76 -12.94 -10.76
C TRP A 75 23.68 -11.72 -10.68
N ARG A 76 24.52 -11.67 -9.66
CA ARG A 76 25.50 -10.59 -9.45
C ARG A 76 26.89 -11.17 -9.27
N THR A 77 27.86 -10.70 -10.03
CA THR A 77 29.25 -11.17 -9.96
C THR A 77 30.16 -10.05 -9.49
N TYR A 78 30.99 -10.35 -8.48
CA TYR A 78 31.95 -9.42 -7.90
C TYR A 78 33.36 -9.95 -8.10
N LEU A 79 34.24 -9.14 -8.68
CA LEU A 79 35.67 -9.44 -8.78
C LEU A 79 36.37 -8.90 -7.53
N LEU A 80 36.97 -9.77 -6.73
CA LEU A 80 37.49 -9.44 -5.41
C LEU A 80 38.90 -10.02 -5.24
N ALA A 81 39.72 -9.42 -4.37
CA ALA A 81 41.01 -10.01 -4.02
C ALA A 81 40.79 -11.30 -3.19
N PRO A 82 41.76 -12.23 -3.17
CA PRO A 82 41.69 -13.35 -2.23
C PRO A 82 41.63 -12.85 -0.78
N GLY A 83 40.65 -13.28 -0.01
CA GLY A 83 40.44 -12.75 1.35
C GLY A 83 39.19 -13.24 2.04
N ARG A 84 38.94 -12.71 3.25
CA ARG A 84 37.69 -12.92 3.98
C ARG A 84 36.76 -11.74 3.75
N TYR A 85 35.50 -12.07 3.48
CA TYR A 85 34.46 -11.09 3.21
C TYR A 85 33.22 -11.37 4.04
N ILE A 86 32.50 -10.31 4.39
CA ILE A 86 31.14 -10.39 4.92
C ILE A 86 30.18 -9.96 3.84
N VAL A 87 29.30 -10.88 3.42
CA VAL A 87 28.18 -10.57 2.54
C VAL A 87 26.96 -10.27 3.39
N ARG A 88 26.51 -9.02 3.34
CA ARG A 88 25.29 -8.53 3.99
C ARG A 88 24.14 -8.51 3.00
N ILE A 89 23.08 -9.24 3.34
CA ILE A 89 21.80 -9.22 2.63
C ILE A 89 20.80 -8.44 3.48
N GLY A 90 20.28 -7.33 2.94
CA GLY A 90 19.30 -6.47 3.57
C GLY A 90 17.96 -6.48 2.83
N ILE A 91 16.84 -6.60 3.56
CA ILE A 91 15.48 -6.51 3.04
C ILE A 91 14.60 -5.78 4.05
N SER A 92 13.94 -4.70 3.64
CA SER A 92 12.98 -3.95 4.47
C SER A 92 13.50 -3.64 5.90
N GLY A 93 14.79 -3.27 6.01
CA GLY A 93 15.46 -2.96 7.29
C GLY A 93 15.98 -4.16 8.08
N GLN A 94 15.65 -5.39 7.69
CA GLN A 94 16.26 -6.60 8.27
C GLN A 94 17.57 -6.92 7.55
N ILE A 95 18.57 -7.38 8.31
CA ILE A 95 19.90 -7.72 7.78
C ILE A 95 20.31 -9.14 8.18
N LYS A 96 21.02 -9.82 7.28
CA LYS A 96 21.74 -11.07 7.56
C LYS A 96 23.13 -11.00 6.97
N ASP A 97 24.11 -11.35 7.79
CA ASP A 97 25.52 -11.37 7.41
C ASP A 97 25.98 -12.82 7.26
N THR A 98 26.74 -13.10 6.20
CA THR A 98 27.38 -14.40 5.99
C THR A 98 28.85 -14.18 5.69
N GLU A 99 29.73 -14.80 6.49
CA GLU A 99 31.17 -14.78 6.23
C GLU A 99 31.52 -15.74 5.09
N ILE A 100 32.39 -15.27 4.20
CA ILE A 100 32.86 -15.99 3.03
C ILE A 100 34.38 -15.84 2.96
N LEU A 101 35.09 -16.97 3.06
CA LEU A 101 36.46 -17.04 2.60
C LEU A 101 36.46 -17.21 1.06
N LEU A 102 37.09 -16.28 0.36
CA LEU A 102 37.22 -16.25 -1.09
C LEU A 102 38.68 -16.45 -1.48
N THR A 103 39.05 -17.69 -1.82
CA THR A 103 40.40 -18.04 -2.31
C THR A 103 40.42 -18.45 -3.77
N MET A 104 39.24 -18.70 -4.35
CA MET A 104 38.96 -19.10 -5.72
C MET A 104 37.55 -18.65 -6.10
N ASP A 105 37.16 -18.79 -7.36
CA ASP A 105 35.79 -18.52 -7.80
C ASP A 105 34.77 -19.24 -6.93
N LYS A 106 33.77 -18.51 -6.46
CA LYS A 106 32.75 -19.01 -5.56
C LYS A 106 31.37 -18.58 -6.00
N THR A 107 30.45 -19.53 -6.06
CA THR A 107 29.04 -19.25 -6.35
C THR A 107 28.20 -19.53 -5.12
N CYS A 108 27.37 -18.57 -4.74
CA CYS A 108 26.45 -18.66 -3.61
C CYS A 108 25.01 -18.45 -4.08
N THR A 109 24.07 -19.07 -3.37
CA THR A 109 22.62 -18.90 -3.61
C THR A 109 21.98 -18.05 -2.51
N VAL A 110 21.01 -17.23 -2.90
CA VAL A 110 20.32 -16.27 -2.03
C VAL A 110 18.82 -16.54 -2.13
N GLY A 111 18.17 -16.89 -1.02
CA GLY A 111 16.72 -17.11 -0.97
C GLY A 111 16.20 -18.40 -1.61
N MET A 112 17.08 -19.27 -2.14
CA MET A 112 16.66 -20.56 -2.71
C MET A 112 16.51 -21.64 -1.62
N ALA A 113 15.44 -22.43 -1.67
CA ALA A 113 15.25 -23.56 -0.75
C ALA A 113 16.34 -24.64 -0.93
N ASN A 114 16.62 -24.98 -2.19
CA ASN A 114 17.64 -25.95 -2.57
C ASN A 114 18.76 -25.24 -3.33
N SER A 115 20.01 -25.49 -2.94
CA SER A 115 21.19 -25.00 -3.67
C SER A 115 21.54 -25.95 -4.81
N PRO A 116 21.33 -25.56 -6.08
CA PRO A 116 21.70 -26.41 -7.21
C PRO A 116 23.21 -26.70 -7.15
N GLY A 117 23.60 -27.98 -7.22
CA GLY A 117 25.01 -28.39 -7.28
C GLY A 117 25.83 -28.15 -6.00
N GLY A 118 25.20 -28.15 -4.81
CA GLY A 118 25.93 -28.05 -3.53
C GLY A 118 26.51 -26.67 -3.23
N ARG A 119 26.06 -25.63 -3.93
CA ARG A 119 26.48 -24.23 -3.72
C ARG A 119 26.19 -23.76 -2.30
N GLN A 120 27.08 -22.92 -1.74
CA GLN A 120 26.86 -22.34 -0.41
C GLN A 120 25.61 -21.45 -0.43
N ARG A 121 24.67 -21.72 0.49
CA ARG A 121 23.48 -20.88 0.69
C ARG A 121 23.83 -19.74 1.65
N LEU A 122 23.52 -18.51 1.24
CA LEU A 122 23.62 -17.36 2.14
C LEU A 122 22.40 -17.30 3.04
N GLN A 123 22.61 -16.83 4.27
CA GLN A 123 21.50 -16.49 5.16
C GLN A 123 20.81 -15.24 4.64
N VAL A 124 19.48 -15.24 4.63
CA VAL A 124 18.66 -14.12 4.15
C VAL A 124 17.58 -13.77 5.17
N PRO A 125 17.17 -12.50 5.25
CA PRO A 125 15.93 -12.14 5.93
C PRO A 125 14.75 -12.89 5.32
N GLU A 126 13.74 -13.17 6.13
CA GLU A 126 12.57 -13.93 5.67
C GLU A 126 11.58 -13.01 4.95
N LEU A 127 11.11 -13.44 3.78
CA LEU A 127 10.00 -12.78 3.09
C LEU A 127 8.66 -13.36 3.54
N TYR A 128 7.71 -12.47 3.77
CA TYR A 128 6.34 -12.79 4.13
C TYR A 128 5.39 -12.05 3.19
N SER A 129 4.36 -12.75 2.73
CA SER A 129 3.21 -12.14 2.07
C SER A 129 1.92 -12.65 2.71
N SER A 130 0.86 -11.83 2.74
CA SER A 130 -0.47 -12.32 3.13
C SER A 130 -1.02 -13.28 2.07
N ALA A 131 -0.68 -13.03 0.80
CA ALA A 131 -0.92 -13.93 -0.30
C ALA A 131 -0.11 -15.23 -0.14
N LEU A 132 -0.69 -16.33 -0.57
CA LEU A 132 -0.09 -17.66 -0.49
C LEU A 132 0.58 -17.93 -1.83
N LEU A 133 1.83 -17.49 -1.98
CA LEU A 133 2.55 -17.49 -3.26
C LEU A 133 3.53 -18.67 -3.32
N TYR A 134 3.46 -19.47 -4.38
CA TYR A 134 4.48 -20.44 -4.71
C TYR A 134 5.67 -19.76 -5.39
N GLY A 135 6.85 -20.22 -5.02
CA GLY A 135 8.11 -19.83 -5.63
C GLY A 135 9.21 -20.71 -5.04
N ILE A 136 10.36 -20.77 -5.70
CA ILE A 136 11.51 -21.54 -5.19
C ILE A 136 11.98 -20.94 -3.86
N GLY A 137 11.43 -21.44 -2.74
CA GLY A 137 11.89 -21.16 -1.38
C GLY A 137 11.68 -19.74 -0.84
N ALA A 138 10.87 -18.90 -1.49
CA ALA A 138 10.96 -17.46 -1.23
C ALA A 138 10.15 -16.95 -0.02
N TYR A 139 8.86 -17.29 0.07
CA TYR A 139 7.96 -16.77 1.09
C TYR A 139 7.72 -17.79 2.20
N ARG A 140 7.97 -17.40 3.46
CA ARG A 140 7.71 -18.25 4.64
C ARG A 140 6.24 -18.45 4.94
N SER A 141 5.39 -17.58 4.43
CA SER A 141 3.95 -17.58 4.65
C SER A 141 3.19 -18.69 3.93
N ASN A 142 3.86 -19.45 3.06
CA ASN A 142 3.24 -20.49 2.26
C ASN A 142 3.22 -21.83 3.02
N HIS A 143 2.08 -22.14 3.63
CA HIS A 143 1.83 -23.42 4.28
C HIS A 143 0.63 -24.10 3.62
N GLU A 144 0.72 -25.42 3.39
CA GLU A 144 -0.31 -26.23 2.71
C GLU A 144 -1.71 -26.02 3.31
N TYR A 145 -1.82 -25.95 4.64
CA TYR A 145 -3.10 -25.78 5.34
C TYR A 145 -3.80 -24.42 5.13
N TYR A 146 -3.13 -23.43 4.53
CA TYR A 146 -3.77 -22.21 4.05
C TYR A 146 -3.97 -22.22 2.53
N HIS A 147 -3.05 -22.86 1.81
CA HIS A 147 -3.03 -22.94 0.36
C HIS A 147 -4.29 -23.61 -0.19
N ASP A 148 -4.55 -24.86 0.19
CA ASP A 148 -5.63 -25.64 -0.39
C ASP A 148 -7.01 -25.02 -0.08
N PRO A 149 -7.28 -24.51 1.14
CA PRO A 149 -8.50 -23.77 1.39
C PRO A 149 -8.64 -22.50 0.56
N ALA A 150 -7.58 -21.74 0.31
CA ALA A 150 -7.66 -20.53 -0.51
C ALA A 150 -8.03 -20.85 -1.96
N VAL A 151 -7.46 -21.91 -2.54
CA VAL A 151 -7.78 -22.38 -3.90
C VAL A 151 -9.20 -22.94 -3.96
N ALA A 152 -9.61 -23.77 -3.00
CA ALA A 152 -10.94 -24.35 -2.94
C ALA A 152 -12.02 -23.27 -2.80
N ILE A 153 -11.86 -22.37 -1.81
CA ILE A 153 -12.87 -21.33 -1.51
C ILE A 153 -12.98 -20.31 -2.65
N SER A 154 -11.85 -19.91 -3.25
CA SER A 154 -11.89 -18.95 -4.38
C SER A 154 -12.68 -19.48 -5.57
N SER A 155 -12.63 -20.79 -5.82
CA SER A 155 -13.33 -21.43 -6.94
C SER A 155 -14.86 -21.42 -6.80
N GLU A 156 -15.38 -21.44 -5.57
CA GLU A 156 -16.82 -21.55 -5.29
C GLU A 156 -17.44 -20.18 -4.94
N ASN A 157 -18.77 -20.08 -4.95
CA ASN A 157 -19.46 -18.89 -4.44
C ASN A 157 -19.90 -19.18 -3.00
N THR A 158 -19.34 -18.47 -2.02
CA THR A 158 -19.72 -18.57 -0.61
C THR A 158 -20.94 -17.72 -0.26
N CYS A 159 -21.26 -16.71 -1.09
CA CYS A 159 -22.46 -15.88 -0.94
C CYS A 159 -23.48 -16.21 -2.04
N GLN A 160 -24.74 -16.41 -1.63
CA GLN A 160 -25.87 -16.67 -2.54
C GLN A 160 -26.92 -15.54 -2.55
N ARG A 161 -26.68 -14.40 -1.88
CA ARG A 161 -27.65 -13.30 -1.77
C ARG A 161 -27.55 -12.27 -2.91
N GLY A 162 -28.67 -12.05 -3.60
CA GLY A 162 -29.25 -10.76 -4.10
C GLY A 162 -28.44 -9.80 -4.99
N ALA A 163 -27.13 -9.64 -4.78
CA ALA A 163 -26.22 -8.83 -5.61
C ALA A 163 -25.25 -9.71 -6.41
N VAL A 164 -25.41 -11.04 -6.30
CA VAL A 164 -24.64 -12.03 -7.04
C VAL A 164 -25.18 -12.09 -8.47
N THR A 165 -24.34 -11.74 -9.44
CA THR A 165 -24.71 -11.90 -10.84
C THR A 165 -24.51 -13.34 -11.27
N GLU A 166 -25.47 -13.88 -12.03
CA GLU A 166 -25.26 -15.11 -12.80
C GLU A 166 -24.32 -14.88 -13.99
N SER A 167 -24.09 -13.61 -14.37
CA SER A 167 -23.17 -13.27 -15.46
C SER A 167 -21.72 -13.59 -15.04
N PRO A 168 -21.03 -14.50 -15.75
CA PRO A 168 -19.66 -14.89 -15.41
C PRO A 168 -18.67 -13.76 -15.70
N GLY A 169 -17.54 -13.80 -14.98
CA GLY A 169 -16.36 -13.00 -15.30
C GLY A 169 -16.18 -11.74 -14.47
N SER A 170 -16.89 -11.54 -13.36
CA SER A 170 -16.58 -10.46 -12.41
C SER A 170 -16.87 -10.95 -10.99
N GLY A 171 -15.92 -10.75 -10.07
CA GLY A 171 -16.12 -11.22 -8.71
C GLY A 171 -15.03 -10.78 -7.74
N LEU A 172 -15.24 -11.14 -6.49
CA LEU A 172 -14.38 -10.81 -5.37
C LEU A 172 -14.14 -12.07 -4.53
N PHE A 173 -12.86 -12.40 -4.39
CA PHE A 173 -12.36 -13.35 -3.40
C PHE A 173 -11.65 -12.58 -2.29
N ILE A 174 -12.01 -12.81 -1.03
CA ILE A 174 -11.36 -12.27 0.17
C ILE A 174 -10.87 -13.45 1.00
N PHE A 175 -9.58 -13.46 1.33
CA PHE A 175 -8.98 -14.44 2.22
C PHE A 175 -8.25 -13.74 3.36
N LEU A 176 -8.78 -13.88 4.58
CA LEU A 176 -8.14 -13.36 5.79
C LEU A 176 -7.55 -14.54 6.56
N ARG A 177 -6.32 -14.40 7.04
CA ARG A 177 -5.68 -15.46 7.81
C ARG A 177 -4.72 -14.94 8.86
N TYR A 178 -4.49 -15.72 9.89
CA TYR A 178 -3.37 -15.50 10.80
C TYR A 178 -2.05 -15.88 10.12
N SER A 179 -0.94 -15.41 10.68
CA SER A 179 0.40 -15.75 10.18
C SER A 179 0.68 -17.26 10.31
N SER A 180 0.13 -17.90 11.34
CA SER A 180 0.15 -19.35 11.53
C SER A 180 -1.02 -19.86 12.38
N ARG A 181 -1.25 -21.18 12.38
CA ARG A 181 -2.22 -21.85 13.25
C ARG A 181 -1.91 -21.62 14.74
N GLU A 182 -0.65 -21.67 15.14
CA GLU A 182 -0.23 -21.43 16.53
C GLU A 182 -0.54 -19.99 16.93
N ARG A 183 -0.32 -19.03 16.02
CA ARG A 183 -0.65 -17.63 16.28
C ARG A 183 -2.15 -17.43 16.44
N TYR A 184 -2.95 -18.12 15.64
CA TYR A 184 -4.40 -18.14 15.81
C TYR A 184 -4.77 -18.69 17.19
N GLN A 185 -4.28 -19.87 17.57
CA GLN A 185 -4.56 -20.50 18.86
C GLN A 185 -4.17 -19.60 20.06
N GLN A 186 -3.03 -18.92 19.98
CA GLN A 186 -2.59 -17.95 21.01
C GLN A 186 -3.50 -16.72 21.11
N THR A 187 -4.08 -16.29 19.99
CA THR A 187 -4.93 -15.09 19.95
C THR A 187 -6.38 -15.42 20.33
N ASN A 188 -6.80 -16.68 20.17
CA ASN A 188 -8.18 -17.14 20.27
C ASN A 188 -8.66 -17.50 21.69
N ASN A 189 -8.17 -16.81 22.74
CA ASN A 189 -8.76 -16.86 24.09
C ASN A 189 -10.11 -16.10 24.18
N GLY A 190 -10.65 -15.64 23.04
CA GLY A 190 -11.94 -14.99 22.84
C GLY A 190 -12.36 -15.08 21.36
N LEU A 191 -13.67 -14.97 21.08
CA LEU A 191 -14.29 -15.17 19.77
C LEU A 191 -13.48 -14.52 18.62
N PRO A 192 -13.32 -15.18 17.46
CA PRO A 192 -12.54 -14.65 16.37
C PRO A 192 -13.13 -13.35 15.81
N TYR A 193 -12.27 -12.36 15.51
CA TYR A 193 -12.61 -11.01 15.05
C TYR A 193 -13.29 -10.92 13.67
N TRP A 194 -13.80 -12.02 13.15
CA TRP A 194 -14.47 -12.11 11.86
C TRP A 194 -15.75 -11.30 11.82
N ASP A 195 -16.52 -11.30 12.91
CA ASP A 195 -17.78 -10.57 13.10
C ASP A 195 -17.66 -9.04 12.99
N ARG A 196 -16.44 -8.53 13.02
CA ARG A 196 -16.14 -7.10 12.86
C ARG A 196 -16.04 -6.66 11.41
N PHE A 197 -16.10 -7.60 10.46
CA PHE A 197 -15.97 -7.32 9.04
C PHE A 197 -17.31 -7.30 8.31
N ARG A 198 -17.48 -6.29 7.46
CA ARG A 198 -18.65 -6.11 6.61
C ARG A 198 -18.24 -5.65 5.22
N LEU A 199 -18.91 -6.16 4.20
CA LEU A 199 -18.74 -5.74 2.83
C LEU A 199 -20.00 -4.99 2.36
N TYR A 200 -19.82 -3.78 1.89
CA TYR A 200 -20.89 -2.94 1.36
C TYR A 200 -20.64 -2.59 -0.10
N ASP A 201 -21.70 -2.54 -0.88
CA ASP A 201 -21.68 -1.90 -2.19
C ASP A 201 -21.59 -0.38 -2.00
N ALA A 202 -20.58 0.27 -2.58
CA ALA A 202 -20.32 1.68 -2.33
C ALA A 202 -21.33 2.59 -3.01
N GLU A 203 -21.91 2.16 -4.13
CA GLU A 203 -22.91 2.92 -4.84
C GLU A 203 -24.24 2.88 -4.09
N SER A 204 -24.83 1.70 -3.86
CA SER A 204 -26.14 1.52 -3.23
C SER A 204 -26.12 1.59 -1.70
N GLY A 205 -24.96 1.48 -1.05
CA GLY A 205 -24.84 1.37 0.40
C GLY A 205 -25.40 0.05 0.95
N GLN A 206 -25.75 -0.90 0.08
CA GLN A 206 -26.31 -2.19 0.48
C GLN A 206 -25.24 -3.06 1.15
N LEU A 207 -25.60 -3.70 2.27
CA LEU A 207 -24.79 -4.74 2.88
C LEU A 207 -24.79 -5.98 1.99
N ILE A 208 -23.62 -6.35 1.50
CA ILE A 208 -23.39 -7.55 0.66
C ILE A 208 -23.14 -8.77 1.54
N ALA A 209 -22.24 -8.62 2.53
CA ALA A 209 -21.87 -9.71 3.41
C ALA A 209 -21.50 -9.20 4.81
N HIS A 210 -22.00 -9.92 5.82
CA HIS A 210 -21.50 -9.87 7.19
C HIS A 210 -20.65 -11.11 7.42
N PHE A 211 -19.43 -10.95 7.90
CA PHE A 211 -18.56 -12.07 8.24
C PHE A 211 -18.95 -12.50 9.66
N PRO A 212 -18.98 -13.80 10.01
CA PRO A 212 -18.68 -14.96 9.16
C PRO A 212 -19.88 -15.54 8.39
N GLU A 213 -21.07 -14.93 8.42
CA GLU A 213 -22.34 -15.53 7.90
C GLU A 213 -22.27 -16.04 6.45
N TYR A 214 -21.46 -15.40 5.59
CA TYR A 214 -21.30 -15.76 4.16
C TYR A 214 -19.91 -16.26 3.81
N CYS A 215 -19.22 -16.82 4.80
CA CYS A 215 -17.82 -17.18 4.70
C CYS A 215 -17.59 -18.63 5.10
N ILE A 216 -16.50 -19.19 4.62
CA ILE A 216 -16.02 -20.52 5.02
C ILE A 216 -14.92 -20.31 6.06
N THR A 217 -15.15 -20.85 7.26
CA THR A 217 -14.20 -20.92 8.38
C THR A 217 -13.94 -22.39 8.66
N GLY A 218 -12.77 -22.89 8.28
CA GLY A 218 -12.45 -24.33 8.36
C GLY A 218 -12.11 -24.90 6.99
N ASP A 219 -11.40 -26.03 7.00
CA ASP A 219 -10.92 -26.65 5.78
C ASP A 219 -12.08 -27.34 5.04
N PRO A 220 -12.46 -26.90 3.82
CA PRO A 220 -13.49 -27.59 3.05
C PRO A 220 -13.04 -29.00 2.60
N VAL A 221 -11.73 -29.27 2.55
CA VAL A 221 -11.13 -30.55 2.14
C VAL A 221 -11.18 -31.57 3.29
N TYR A 222 -11.08 -31.13 4.54
CA TYR A 222 -11.13 -32.00 5.73
C TYR A 222 -12.43 -31.76 6.53
N ALA A 223 -13.55 -32.23 5.97
CA ALA A 223 -14.91 -32.03 6.47
C ALA A 223 -15.20 -32.58 7.89
N ASP A 224 -14.27 -33.32 8.49
CA ASP A 224 -14.46 -34.00 9.78
C ASP A 224 -14.12 -33.14 11.01
N ASN A 225 -13.42 -32.00 10.85
CA ASN A 225 -13.06 -31.11 11.97
C ASN A 225 -13.61 -29.69 11.78
N LYS A 226 -14.93 -29.58 11.64
CA LYS A 226 -15.65 -28.29 11.51
C LYS A 226 -15.55 -27.38 12.74
N GLU A 227 -15.02 -27.87 13.86
CA GLU A 227 -15.08 -27.15 15.15
C GLU A 227 -13.82 -26.33 15.48
N ASP A 228 -12.69 -26.53 14.79
CA ASP A 228 -11.45 -25.79 15.07
C ASP A 228 -11.00 -24.99 13.84
N GLY A 229 -11.32 -23.70 13.81
CA GLY A 229 -10.86 -22.79 12.76
C GLY A 229 -9.34 -22.87 12.58
N ASN A 230 -8.86 -23.11 11.36
CA ASN A 230 -7.41 -23.17 11.07
C ASN A 230 -6.75 -21.78 11.00
N GLY A 231 -7.34 -20.79 11.66
CA GLY A 231 -6.87 -19.40 11.63
C GLY A 231 -7.07 -18.71 10.29
N PHE A 232 -8.11 -19.04 9.52
CA PHE A 232 -8.49 -18.31 8.31
C PHE A 232 -10.01 -18.18 8.16
N ILE A 233 -10.42 -17.26 7.30
CA ILE A 233 -11.78 -17.09 6.80
C ILE A 233 -11.72 -16.68 5.33
N GLY A 234 -12.52 -17.35 4.49
CA GLY A 234 -12.60 -17.08 3.07
C GLY A 234 -14.01 -16.67 2.65
N PHE A 235 -14.10 -15.69 1.75
CA PHE A 235 -15.32 -15.24 1.09
C PHE A 235 -15.07 -15.22 -0.41
N SER A 236 -16.00 -15.72 -1.21
CA SER A 236 -15.92 -15.65 -2.68
C SER A 236 -17.31 -15.43 -3.25
N ALA A 237 -17.46 -14.44 -4.14
CA ALA A 237 -18.73 -14.18 -4.80
C ALA A 237 -18.52 -13.55 -6.16
N ASN A 238 -19.36 -13.92 -7.12
CA ASN A 238 -19.56 -13.12 -8.32
C ASN A 238 -20.29 -11.84 -7.93
N LEU A 239 -19.78 -10.69 -8.34
CA LEU A 239 -20.32 -9.37 -7.99
C LEU A 239 -20.44 -8.51 -9.25
N ILE A 240 -21.39 -7.57 -9.22
CA ILE A 240 -21.50 -6.56 -10.25
C ILE A 240 -20.19 -5.73 -10.27
N PRO A 241 -19.65 -5.38 -11.45
CA PRO A 241 -18.52 -4.45 -11.52
C PRO A 241 -18.84 -3.14 -10.81
N GLY A 242 -17.95 -2.70 -9.92
CA GLY A 242 -18.18 -1.52 -9.10
C GLY A 242 -17.17 -1.35 -7.97
N LEU A 243 -17.42 -0.35 -7.12
CA LEU A 243 -16.66 -0.10 -5.90
C LEU A 243 -17.38 -0.73 -4.71
N TYR A 244 -16.62 -1.43 -3.88
CA TYR A 244 -17.08 -2.00 -2.62
C TYR A 244 -16.25 -1.44 -1.46
N TYR A 245 -16.89 -1.30 -0.30
CA TYR A 245 -16.23 -0.94 0.95
C TYR A 245 -16.17 -2.15 1.86
N PHE A 246 -14.95 -2.62 2.11
CA PHE A 246 -14.68 -3.61 3.13
C PHE A 246 -14.33 -2.90 4.45
N ILE A 247 -15.17 -3.09 5.46
CA ILE A 247 -15.15 -2.31 6.70
C ILE A 247 -14.81 -3.22 7.86
N TYR A 248 -13.80 -2.84 8.63
CA TYR A 248 -13.45 -3.44 9.92
C TYR A 248 -13.87 -2.52 11.07
N THR A 249 -14.58 -3.05 12.07
CA THR A 249 -15.01 -2.30 13.26
C THR A 249 -14.25 -2.76 14.50
N ALA A 250 -13.22 -2.02 14.92
CA ALA A 250 -12.47 -2.37 16.14
C ALA A 250 -13.33 -2.19 17.40
N ALA A 251 -14.08 -1.09 17.45
CA ALA A 251 -15.04 -0.72 18.47
C ALA A 251 -16.09 0.24 17.86
N PRO A 252 -17.22 0.52 18.53
CA PRO A 252 -18.17 1.52 18.07
C PRO A 252 -17.49 2.87 17.80
N GLY A 253 -17.65 3.40 16.58
CA GLY A 253 -16.99 4.63 16.13
C GLY A 253 -15.52 4.49 15.71
N GLN A 254 -14.94 3.29 15.80
CA GLN A 254 -13.59 2.97 15.35
C GLN A 254 -13.65 2.02 14.15
N GLU A 255 -14.16 2.54 13.04
CA GLU A 255 -14.29 1.80 11.78
C GLU A 255 -13.16 2.16 10.83
N ARG A 256 -12.57 1.14 10.20
CA ARG A 256 -11.58 1.26 9.13
C ARG A 256 -12.19 0.79 7.83
N VAL A 257 -12.17 1.65 6.82
CA VAL A 257 -12.71 1.38 5.48
C VAL A 257 -11.57 1.07 4.51
N ILE A 258 -11.78 0.04 3.68
CA ILE A 258 -10.89 -0.37 2.59
C ILE A 258 -11.73 -0.36 1.30
N PRO A 259 -11.43 0.50 0.31
CA PRO A 259 -12.02 0.47 -1.02
C PRO A 259 -11.47 -0.72 -1.81
N ILE A 260 -12.37 -1.51 -2.40
CA ILE A 260 -12.04 -2.65 -3.27
C ILE A 260 -12.85 -2.50 -4.55
N TYR A 261 -12.18 -2.45 -5.70
CA TYR A 261 -12.85 -2.43 -6.99
C TYR A 261 -13.02 -3.85 -7.53
N VAL A 262 -14.22 -4.13 -8.04
CA VAL A 262 -14.49 -5.28 -8.90
C VAL A 262 -14.61 -4.76 -10.33
N TYR A 263 -13.76 -5.25 -11.22
CA TYR A 263 -13.74 -4.83 -12.62
C TYR A 263 -14.44 -5.86 -13.50
N LYS A 264 -15.06 -5.38 -14.56
CA LYS A 264 -15.73 -6.23 -15.52
C LYS A 264 -14.71 -7.13 -16.23
N GLY A 265 -15.00 -8.43 -16.30
CA GLY A 265 -14.11 -9.39 -16.94
C GLY A 265 -12.90 -9.78 -16.09
N TRP A 266 -12.90 -9.49 -14.78
CA TRP A 266 -11.82 -9.77 -13.85
C TRP A 266 -12.34 -10.21 -12.47
N TYR A 267 -11.65 -11.16 -11.87
CA TYR A 267 -11.83 -11.54 -10.46
C TYR A 267 -10.78 -10.84 -9.62
N THR A 268 -11.23 -10.07 -8.64
CA THR A 268 -10.37 -9.39 -7.67
C THR A 268 -10.10 -10.31 -6.50
N GLN A 269 -8.83 -10.53 -6.18
CA GLN A 269 -8.40 -11.47 -5.14
C GLN A 269 -7.68 -10.69 -4.04
N PHE A 270 -8.32 -10.58 -2.88
CA PHE A 270 -7.89 -9.80 -1.74
C PHE A 270 -7.37 -10.70 -0.62
N PHE A 271 -6.19 -10.40 -0.10
CA PHE A 271 -5.56 -11.13 1.01
C PHE A 271 -5.16 -10.17 2.11
N MET A 272 -5.30 -10.60 3.37
CA MET A 272 -4.81 -9.85 4.53
C MET A 272 -4.43 -10.77 5.68
N THR A 273 -3.34 -10.43 6.36
CA THR A 273 -2.92 -11.11 7.58
C THR A 273 -3.57 -10.50 8.82
N MET A 274 -3.91 -11.36 9.76
CA MET A 274 -4.55 -11.08 11.02
C MET A 274 -3.60 -11.36 12.17
N ALA A 275 -3.69 -10.53 13.21
CA ALA A 275 -3.10 -10.77 14.52
C ALA A 275 -4.20 -10.52 15.57
N VAL A 276 -3.88 -9.86 16.70
CA VAL A 276 -4.89 -9.34 17.64
C VAL A 276 -5.85 -8.36 16.94
N GLN A 277 -5.37 -7.72 15.86
CA GLN A 277 -6.15 -6.88 14.97
C GLN A 277 -5.68 -7.09 13.52
N PRO A 278 -6.44 -6.63 12.50
CA PRO A 278 -6.03 -6.74 11.11
C PRO A 278 -4.71 -5.99 10.86
N LEU A 279 -3.79 -6.60 10.12
CA LEU A 279 -2.53 -5.97 9.75
C LEU A 279 -2.69 -5.31 8.37
N PHE A 280 -3.22 -4.09 8.32
CA PHE A 280 -3.53 -3.41 7.05
C PHE A 280 -2.32 -3.23 6.12
N GLY A 281 -1.09 -3.20 6.66
CA GLY A 281 0.16 -3.20 5.89
C GLY A 281 0.42 -4.47 5.09
N THR A 282 -0.26 -5.56 5.42
CA THR A 282 -0.12 -6.86 4.75
C THR A 282 -1.11 -7.05 3.62
N ILE A 283 -2.02 -6.10 3.36
CA ILE A 283 -3.02 -6.26 2.29
C ILE A 283 -2.31 -6.52 0.96
N ARG A 284 -2.81 -7.52 0.21
CA ARG A 284 -2.44 -7.81 -1.17
C ARG A 284 -3.70 -7.93 -2.01
N VAL A 285 -3.69 -7.34 -3.19
CA VAL A 285 -4.78 -7.41 -4.15
C VAL A 285 -4.22 -7.80 -5.50
N PHE A 286 -4.76 -8.87 -6.07
CA PHE A 286 -4.48 -9.32 -7.42
C PHE A 286 -5.75 -9.29 -8.27
N MET A 287 -5.57 -9.42 -9.58
CA MET A 287 -6.65 -9.55 -10.54
C MET A 287 -6.32 -10.68 -11.49
N SER A 288 -7.29 -11.57 -11.72
CA SER A 288 -7.16 -12.70 -12.66
C SER A 288 -8.39 -12.82 -13.55
N LYS A 289 -8.21 -13.39 -14.74
CA LYS A 289 -9.32 -13.86 -15.58
C LYS A 289 -10.00 -15.08 -14.99
N ASP A 290 -9.23 -15.90 -14.28
CA ASP A 290 -9.72 -17.09 -13.62
C ASP A 290 -10.26 -16.76 -12.23
N LYS A 291 -11.37 -17.41 -11.91
CA LYS A 291 -12.01 -17.26 -10.61
C LYS A 291 -11.17 -17.90 -9.51
N ALA A 292 -10.67 -19.10 -9.77
CA ALA A 292 -9.81 -19.81 -8.85
C ALA A 292 -8.52 -19.03 -8.65
N TYR A 293 -8.11 -18.91 -7.38
CA TYR A 293 -6.80 -18.39 -7.04
C TYR A 293 -5.74 -19.41 -7.45
N ASP A 294 -4.74 -18.96 -8.20
CA ASP A 294 -3.54 -19.75 -8.50
C ASP A 294 -2.33 -19.21 -7.72
N PRO A 295 -1.88 -19.95 -6.70
CA PRO A 295 -0.66 -19.69 -5.95
C PRO A 295 0.62 -19.75 -6.78
N ALA A 296 0.62 -20.50 -7.89
CA ALA A 296 1.75 -20.63 -8.79
C ALA A 296 1.82 -19.53 -9.86
N GLU A 297 0.82 -18.65 -9.93
CA GLU A 297 0.80 -17.53 -10.88
C GLU A 297 1.97 -16.59 -10.64
N ILE A 298 2.90 -16.58 -11.58
CA ILE A 298 4.16 -15.85 -11.49
C ILE A 298 3.94 -14.34 -11.40
N ASN A 299 2.91 -13.82 -12.07
CA ASN A 299 2.57 -12.40 -12.02
C ASN A 299 2.14 -11.95 -10.62
N HIS A 300 1.62 -12.85 -9.77
CA HIS A 300 1.32 -12.53 -8.38
C HIS A 300 2.60 -12.26 -7.57
N ILE A 301 3.70 -12.99 -7.85
CA ILE A 301 5.01 -12.74 -7.21
C ILE A 301 5.51 -11.34 -7.58
N TYR A 302 5.50 -10.98 -8.87
CA TYR A 302 5.96 -9.67 -9.31
C TYR A 302 5.03 -8.54 -8.85
N THR A 303 3.73 -8.80 -8.72
CA THR A 303 2.77 -7.86 -8.09
C THR A 303 3.14 -7.61 -6.63
N ASP A 304 3.46 -8.66 -5.86
CA ASP A 304 3.90 -8.55 -4.46
C ASP A 304 5.22 -7.78 -4.32
N VAL A 305 6.18 -8.06 -5.21
CA VAL A 305 7.46 -7.31 -5.31
C VAL A 305 7.18 -5.82 -5.55
N CYS A 306 6.35 -5.47 -6.53
CA CYS A 306 6.00 -4.08 -6.83
C CYS A 306 5.31 -3.39 -5.65
N LEU A 307 4.41 -4.10 -4.94
CA LEU A 307 3.78 -3.59 -3.72
C LEU A 307 4.81 -3.32 -2.62
N CYS A 308 5.75 -4.25 -2.38
CA CYS A 308 6.80 -4.07 -1.38
C CYS A 308 7.69 -2.86 -1.72
N LYS A 309 8.06 -2.70 -2.99
CA LYS A 309 8.83 -1.55 -3.47
C LYS A 309 8.10 -0.23 -3.24
N LEU A 310 6.82 -0.13 -3.61
CA LEU A 310 5.98 1.03 -3.33
C LEU A 310 5.81 1.31 -1.83
N GLN A 311 5.63 0.29 -1.00
CA GLN A 311 5.53 0.42 0.46
C GLN A 311 6.79 1.04 1.07
N ASN A 312 7.94 0.67 0.55
CA ASN A 312 9.25 1.10 1.02
C ASN A 312 9.75 2.40 0.36
N ASN A 313 8.92 3.04 -0.49
CA ASN A 313 9.34 4.18 -1.33
C ASN A 313 10.58 3.88 -2.19
N ASP A 314 10.75 2.62 -2.58
CA ASP A 314 11.77 2.20 -3.52
C ASP A 314 11.18 2.17 -4.92
N PHE A 315 11.44 3.20 -5.71
CA PHE A 315 10.94 3.32 -7.08
C PHE A 315 11.89 2.75 -8.13
N SER A 316 13.00 2.10 -7.72
CA SER A 316 13.94 1.53 -8.67
C SER A 316 13.29 0.43 -9.52
N LEU A 317 13.62 0.38 -10.81
CA LEU A 317 13.16 -0.67 -11.73
C LEU A 317 14.37 -1.17 -12.52
N ASP A 318 14.72 -2.43 -12.33
CA ASP A 318 15.72 -3.10 -13.15
C ASP A 318 15.11 -3.60 -14.47
N THR A 319 15.95 -3.92 -15.45
CA THR A 319 15.52 -4.32 -16.78
C THR A 319 14.63 -5.55 -16.79
N SER A 320 14.88 -6.55 -15.92
CA SER A 320 14.07 -7.77 -15.95
C SER A 320 12.71 -7.54 -15.29
N LEU A 321 12.62 -6.73 -14.25
CA LEU A 321 11.33 -6.31 -13.68
C LEU A 321 10.51 -5.48 -14.68
N ILE A 322 11.15 -4.58 -15.43
CA ILE A 322 10.50 -3.82 -16.52
C ILE A 322 9.93 -4.79 -17.56
N GLN A 323 10.74 -5.77 -17.99
CA GLN A 323 10.31 -6.78 -18.94
C GLN A 323 9.10 -7.56 -18.42
N ARG A 324 9.11 -7.98 -17.15
CA ARG A 324 7.98 -8.66 -16.50
C ARG A 324 6.72 -7.80 -16.37
N ILE A 325 6.85 -6.48 -16.29
CA ILE A 325 5.70 -5.56 -16.28
C ILE A 325 5.09 -5.41 -17.69
N ILE A 326 5.92 -5.45 -18.74
CA ILE A 326 5.50 -5.25 -20.13
C ILE A 326 4.95 -6.54 -20.76
N GLU A 327 5.61 -7.67 -20.50
CA GLU A 327 5.33 -9.00 -21.10
C GLU A 327 3.88 -9.49 -20.96
N PRO A 328 3.16 -9.28 -19.84
CA PRO A 328 1.85 -9.90 -19.66
C PRO A 328 0.78 -9.43 -20.65
N GLU A 329 1.05 -8.48 -21.56
CA GLU A 329 0.09 -8.00 -22.57
C GLU A 329 -1.32 -7.72 -21.99
N PHE A 330 -1.39 -7.16 -20.78
CA PHE A 330 -2.62 -6.85 -20.02
C PHE A 330 -3.29 -8.02 -19.27
N GLU A 331 -2.73 -9.23 -19.30
CA GLU A 331 -3.22 -10.38 -18.52
C GLU A 331 -2.97 -10.24 -17.01
N ALA A 332 -2.09 -9.32 -16.59
CA ALA A 332 -1.84 -8.98 -15.19
C ALA A 332 -2.07 -7.48 -14.90
N PRO A 333 -3.34 -7.04 -14.77
CA PRO A 333 -3.69 -5.63 -14.57
C PRO A 333 -3.04 -4.98 -13.36
N MET A 334 -3.03 -5.67 -12.22
CA MET A 334 -2.46 -5.13 -10.98
C MET A 334 -0.95 -4.95 -11.08
N LEU A 335 -0.23 -5.92 -11.66
CA LEU A 335 1.20 -5.80 -11.93
C LEU A 335 1.48 -4.58 -12.82
N THR A 336 0.71 -4.46 -13.91
CA THR A 336 0.85 -3.37 -14.88
C THR A 336 0.57 -2.00 -14.25
N LEU A 337 -0.48 -1.90 -13.44
CA LEU A 337 -0.87 -0.68 -12.71
C LEU A 337 0.24 -0.24 -11.73
N LEU A 338 0.74 -1.17 -10.90
CA LEU A 338 1.78 -0.86 -9.93
C LEU A 338 3.13 -0.57 -10.60
N GLY A 339 3.46 -1.31 -11.66
CA GLY A 339 4.64 -1.07 -12.48
C GLY A 339 4.63 0.33 -13.12
N ALA A 340 3.47 0.78 -13.60
CA ALA A 340 3.31 2.14 -14.12
C ALA A 340 3.54 3.20 -13.02
N TYR A 341 3.05 2.99 -11.79
CA TYR A 341 3.37 3.88 -10.68
C TYR A 341 4.86 3.93 -10.37
N LEU A 342 5.52 2.78 -10.25
CA LEU A 342 6.95 2.70 -9.98
C LEU A 342 7.75 3.45 -11.06
N TYR A 343 7.43 3.22 -12.33
CA TYR A 343 8.11 3.86 -13.46
C TYR A 343 7.96 5.39 -13.46
N LEU A 344 6.72 5.89 -13.30
CA LEU A 344 6.45 7.33 -13.28
C LEU A 344 7.03 8.04 -12.05
N LEU A 345 7.31 7.31 -10.97
CA LEU A 345 7.90 7.85 -9.74
C LEU A 345 9.44 7.73 -9.70
N SER A 346 10.03 6.87 -10.54
CA SER A 346 11.48 6.61 -10.53
C SER A 346 12.31 7.69 -11.21
N GLY A 347 11.70 8.48 -12.09
CA GLY A 347 12.42 9.41 -12.97
C GLY A 347 13.09 8.75 -14.19
N GLU A 348 12.89 7.44 -14.39
CA GLU A 348 13.35 6.72 -15.58
C GLU A 348 12.65 7.23 -16.85
N THR A 349 13.37 7.26 -17.98
CA THR A 349 12.87 7.80 -19.26
C THR A 349 13.08 6.86 -20.45
N ILE A 350 13.92 5.82 -20.31
CA ILE A 350 14.30 4.92 -21.40
C ILE A 350 13.09 4.27 -22.06
N ASN A 351 12.05 3.94 -21.29
CA ASN A 351 10.88 3.18 -21.74
C ASN A 351 9.60 4.03 -21.84
N ASP A 352 9.73 5.36 -21.96
CA ASP A 352 8.58 6.28 -21.90
C ASP A 352 7.49 5.94 -22.92
N GLY A 353 7.87 5.62 -24.16
CA GLY A 353 6.91 5.24 -25.21
C GLY A 353 6.10 4.00 -24.86
N VAL A 354 6.73 3.00 -24.23
CA VAL A 354 6.07 1.75 -23.81
C VAL A 354 5.11 2.03 -22.65
N PHE A 355 5.55 2.75 -21.63
CA PHE A 355 4.70 3.08 -20.49
C PHE A 355 3.53 4.01 -20.86
N GLN A 356 3.70 4.90 -21.84
CA GLN A 356 2.58 5.65 -22.41
C GLN A 356 1.55 4.75 -23.11
N GLN A 357 1.98 3.67 -23.76
CA GLN A 357 1.07 2.70 -24.35
C GLN A 357 0.37 1.88 -23.26
N ILE A 358 1.11 1.45 -22.22
CA ILE A 358 0.56 0.74 -21.07
C ILE A 358 -0.56 1.53 -20.41
N ILE A 359 -0.36 2.82 -20.10
CA ILE A 359 -1.36 3.67 -19.46
C ILE A 359 -2.63 3.78 -20.34
N ARG A 360 -2.46 3.98 -21.65
CA ARG A 360 -3.58 4.02 -22.60
C ARG A 360 -4.36 2.70 -22.63
N ASN A 361 -3.66 1.57 -22.58
CA ASN A 361 -4.28 0.25 -22.63
C ASN A 361 -4.95 -0.13 -21.30
N LEU A 362 -4.38 0.26 -20.16
CA LEU A 362 -5.05 0.15 -18.85
C LEU A 362 -6.39 0.89 -18.89
N GLN A 363 -6.42 2.10 -19.47
CA GLN A 363 -7.64 2.89 -19.63
C GLN A 363 -8.64 2.25 -20.60
N SER A 364 -8.20 1.70 -21.74
CA SER A 364 -9.10 1.19 -22.77
C SER A 364 -9.61 -0.22 -22.52
N ASN A 365 -8.89 -1.06 -21.77
CA ASN A 365 -9.14 -2.52 -21.75
C ASN A 365 -9.49 -3.07 -20.36
N ILE A 366 -9.06 -2.41 -19.29
CA ILE A 366 -9.18 -2.94 -17.92
C ILE A 366 -10.05 -2.01 -17.08
N LEU A 367 -9.78 -0.72 -17.14
CA LEU A 367 -10.35 0.30 -16.27
C LEU A 367 -11.37 1.19 -17.02
N GLN A 368 -11.91 0.70 -18.16
CA GLN A 368 -12.80 1.44 -19.06
C GLN A 368 -14.18 1.73 -18.44
N ASP A 369 -14.80 0.71 -17.83
CA ASP A 369 -16.21 0.77 -17.42
C ASP A 369 -16.40 1.41 -16.02
N ASN A 370 -15.33 1.42 -15.21
CA ASN A 370 -15.33 2.02 -13.89
C ASN A 370 -14.42 3.24 -13.95
N SER A 371 -14.93 4.46 -13.72
CA SER A 371 -14.14 5.70 -13.62
C SER A 371 -13.14 5.62 -12.45
N SER A 372 -12.12 4.77 -12.59
CA SER A 372 -11.21 4.36 -11.54
C SER A 372 -10.32 5.55 -11.18
N PRO A 373 -10.38 6.06 -9.94
CA PRO A 373 -9.52 7.14 -9.50
C PRO A 373 -8.03 6.79 -9.57
N ASP A 374 -7.68 5.51 -9.57
CA ASP A 374 -6.30 5.07 -9.80
C ASP A 374 -5.81 5.42 -11.22
N LEU A 375 -6.69 5.44 -12.24
CA LEU A 375 -6.33 5.97 -13.57
C LEU A 375 -6.13 7.48 -13.55
N LEU A 376 -6.97 8.21 -12.81
CA LEU A 376 -6.86 9.66 -12.69
C LEU A 376 -5.49 10.04 -12.11
N ALA A 377 -5.06 9.34 -11.06
CA ALA A 377 -3.76 9.52 -10.46
C ALA A 377 -2.61 9.18 -11.41
N LEU A 378 -2.69 8.06 -12.16
CA LEU A 378 -1.70 7.73 -13.19
C LEU A 378 -1.61 8.80 -14.27
N ASN A 379 -2.76 9.30 -14.74
CA ASN A 379 -2.81 10.37 -15.74
C ASN A 379 -2.11 11.62 -15.19
N LEU A 380 -2.44 12.06 -13.97
CA LEU A 380 -1.79 13.19 -13.30
C LEU A 380 -0.26 13.01 -13.22
N LEU A 381 0.22 11.85 -12.78
CA LEU A 381 1.66 11.56 -12.76
C LEU A 381 2.27 11.59 -14.17
N SER A 382 1.59 11.02 -15.16
CA SER A 382 2.08 10.99 -16.55
C SER A 382 2.27 12.40 -17.12
N TYR A 383 1.41 13.35 -16.77
CA TYR A 383 1.57 14.75 -17.18
C TYR A 383 2.86 15.35 -16.60
N GLN A 384 3.13 15.07 -15.33
CA GLN A 384 4.32 15.54 -14.63
C GLN A 384 5.59 14.91 -15.19
N HIS A 385 5.59 13.57 -15.31
CA HIS A 385 6.75 12.79 -15.77
C HIS A 385 7.13 13.10 -17.22
N PHE A 386 6.15 13.10 -18.13
CA PHE A 386 6.38 13.38 -19.56
C PHE A 386 6.44 14.87 -19.91
N LYS A 387 6.46 15.76 -18.90
CA LYS A 387 6.54 17.22 -19.06
C LYS A 387 5.51 17.78 -20.06
N LYS A 388 4.28 17.27 -20.02
CA LYS A 388 3.20 17.72 -20.90
C LYS A 388 2.67 19.08 -20.42
N THR A 389 2.43 20.00 -21.36
CA THR A 389 2.20 21.43 -21.08
C THR A 389 0.79 21.82 -20.64
N ALA A 390 -0.22 20.95 -20.69
CA ALA A 390 -1.57 21.32 -20.29
C ALA A 390 -2.33 20.18 -19.58
N LEU A 391 -2.70 20.44 -18.32
CA LEU A 391 -3.67 19.65 -17.54
C LEU A 391 -5.13 20.02 -17.90
N GLU A 392 -5.34 21.23 -18.41
CA GLU A 392 -6.61 21.96 -18.36
C GLU A 392 -7.73 21.42 -19.25
N ASN A 393 -7.45 20.53 -20.21
CA ASN A 393 -8.44 20.02 -21.16
C ASN A 393 -8.63 18.48 -21.15
N THR A 394 -7.94 17.77 -20.25
CA THR A 394 -7.87 16.30 -20.29
C THR A 394 -8.14 15.64 -18.94
N VAL A 395 -8.00 16.37 -17.84
CA VAL A 395 -8.20 15.84 -16.48
C VAL A 395 -9.58 16.24 -15.99
N VAL A 396 -10.49 15.26 -15.91
CA VAL A 396 -11.84 15.45 -15.36
C VAL A 396 -11.75 15.65 -13.85
N ALA A 397 -12.44 16.67 -13.34
CA ALA A 397 -12.52 16.94 -11.91
C ALA A 397 -12.99 15.70 -11.13
N TRP A 398 -12.34 15.40 -10.00
CA TRP A 398 -12.74 14.33 -9.10
C TRP A 398 -13.97 14.77 -8.30
N GLY A 399 -15.14 14.63 -8.94
CA GLY A 399 -16.41 15.10 -8.42
C GLY A 399 -16.94 14.27 -7.24
N PRO A 400 -18.03 14.70 -6.59
CA PRO A 400 -18.61 14.04 -5.41
C PRO A 400 -19.03 12.58 -5.60
N GLY A 401 -19.27 12.15 -6.85
CA GLY A 401 -19.62 10.77 -7.21
C GLY A 401 -18.46 9.95 -7.76
N ALA A 402 -17.27 10.55 -7.90
CA ALA A 402 -16.12 9.81 -8.34
C ALA A 402 -15.57 9.01 -7.15
N GLY A 403 -15.43 7.69 -7.35
CA GLY A 403 -15.09 6.74 -6.28
C GLY A 403 -13.77 7.06 -5.56
N THR A 404 -13.37 6.18 -4.64
CA THR A 404 -12.14 6.35 -3.86
C THR A 404 -11.01 5.49 -4.44
N PRO A 405 -9.79 6.01 -4.70
CA PRO A 405 -8.68 5.21 -5.20
C PRO A 405 -8.40 4.06 -4.26
N MET A 406 -8.13 2.89 -4.84
CA MET A 406 -7.78 1.69 -4.11
C MET A 406 -6.36 1.82 -3.53
N LEU A 407 -5.42 2.35 -4.31
CA LEU A 407 -4.03 2.48 -3.88
C LEU A 407 -3.80 3.77 -3.10
N ARG A 408 -3.02 3.70 -2.01
CA ARG A 408 -2.64 4.89 -1.25
C ARG A 408 -1.81 5.85 -2.08
N VAL A 409 -0.91 5.32 -2.92
CA VAL A 409 -0.07 6.14 -3.81
C VAL A 409 -0.95 6.97 -4.74
N ALA A 410 -1.98 6.37 -5.33
CA ALA A 410 -2.94 7.06 -6.19
C ALA A 410 -3.63 8.22 -5.45
N TYR A 411 -4.14 7.94 -4.25
CA TYR A 411 -4.77 8.97 -3.42
C TYR A 411 -3.80 10.11 -3.08
N ASN A 412 -2.56 9.80 -2.70
CA ASN A 412 -1.55 10.81 -2.37
C ASN A 412 -1.23 11.71 -3.56
N ILE A 413 -1.11 11.16 -4.76
CA ILE A 413 -0.88 11.93 -5.99
C ILE A 413 -2.03 12.91 -6.24
N ILE A 414 -3.28 12.43 -6.14
CA ILE A 414 -4.44 13.31 -6.34
C ILE A 414 -4.45 14.39 -5.27
N ARG A 415 -4.18 14.02 -4.00
CA ARG A 415 -4.10 14.95 -2.86
C ARG A 415 -3.05 16.04 -3.07
N GLU A 416 -1.84 15.67 -3.48
CA GLU A 416 -0.75 16.60 -3.76
C GLU A 416 -1.08 17.53 -4.93
N ASN A 417 -1.67 17.00 -6.00
CA ASN A 417 -2.11 17.82 -7.13
C ASN A 417 -3.28 18.74 -6.75
N ALA A 418 -4.18 18.33 -5.86
CA ALA A 418 -5.29 19.15 -5.36
C ALA A 418 -4.84 20.29 -4.44
N ALA A 419 -3.63 20.23 -3.88
CA ALA A 419 -3.02 21.37 -3.20
C ALA A 419 -2.66 22.51 -4.18
N LEU A 420 -2.36 22.16 -5.44
CA LEU A 420 -2.05 23.10 -6.51
C LEU A 420 -3.29 23.49 -7.34
N ASN A 421 -4.23 22.56 -7.47
CA ASN A 421 -5.44 22.69 -8.28
C ASN A 421 -6.67 22.38 -7.42
N PRO A 422 -7.22 23.36 -6.68
CA PRO A 422 -8.28 23.12 -5.69
C PRO A 422 -9.56 22.47 -6.25
N TRP A 423 -9.83 22.65 -7.55
CA TRP A 423 -10.97 22.04 -8.24
C TRP A 423 -10.86 20.52 -8.39
N LEU A 424 -9.68 19.93 -8.18
CA LEU A 424 -9.49 18.48 -8.23
C LEU A 424 -10.17 17.74 -7.09
N VAL A 425 -10.37 18.35 -5.91
CA VAL A 425 -11.09 17.71 -4.79
C VAL A 425 -12.24 18.61 -4.38
N THR A 426 -13.46 18.10 -4.51
CA THR A 426 -14.65 18.85 -4.12
C THR A 426 -14.73 18.97 -2.59
N ALA A 427 -14.97 20.17 -2.08
CA ALA A 427 -15.15 20.41 -0.64
C ALA A 427 -16.31 19.58 -0.08
N ASN A 428 -16.13 19.03 1.14
CA ASN A 428 -17.08 18.15 1.83
C ASN A 428 -17.44 16.87 1.06
N SER A 429 -16.63 16.47 0.08
CA SER A 429 -16.72 15.15 -0.53
C SER A 429 -16.14 14.06 0.39
N LEU A 430 -16.42 12.79 0.07
CA LEU A 430 -15.75 11.67 0.73
C LEU A 430 -14.24 11.79 0.64
N ASN A 431 -13.72 12.23 -0.50
CA ASN A 431 -12.28 12.36 -0.74
C ASN A 431 -11.65 13.44 0.13
N ASP A 432 -12.37 14.53 0.40
CA ASP A 432 -11.95 15.56 1.35
C ASP A 432 -11.96 15.03 2.81
N HIS A 433 -12.93 14.17 3.18
CA HIS A 433 -12.91 13.47 4.48
C HIS A 433 -11.74 12.49 4.60
N ILE A 434 -11.45 11.72 3.56
CA ILE A 434 -10.31 10.80 3.53
C ILE A 434 -9.00 11.57 3.74
N ALA A 435 -8.89 12.80 3.25
CA ALA A 435 -7.66 13.58 3.41
C ALA A 435 -7.35 13.83 4.90
N GLU A 436 -8.38 13.94 5.74
CA GLU A 436 -8.25 14.14 7.19
C GLU A 436 -8.08 12.84 7.98
N THR A 437 -8.45 11.69 7.40
CA THR A 437 -8.67 10.44 8.14
C THR A 437 -7.99 9.21 7.58
N GLN A 438 -7.30 9.33 6.44
CA GLN A 438 -6.43 8.30 5.89
C GLN A 438 -5.39 7.91 6.95
N ALA A 439 -5.12 6.60 7.12
CA ALA A 439 -3.87 6.23 7.78
C ALA A 439 -2.86 5.56 6.87
N LEU A 440 -1.64 5.52 7.40
CA LEU A 440 -0.40 5.41 6.65
C LEU A 440 0.27 4.05 6.85
N ASP A 441 -0.45 3.10 7.42
CA ASP A 441 0.01 1.75 7.75
C ASP A 441 -0.28 0.73 6.64
N SER A 442 -0.88 1.14 5.51
CA SER A 442 -1.24 0.27 4.38
C SER A 442 -0.75 0.81 3.03
N PRO A 443 -0.40 -0.05 2.06
CA PRO A 443 -0.18 0.38 0.66
C PRO A 443 -1.49 0.74 -0.04
N PHE A 444 -2.62 0.26 0.51
CA PHE A 444 -3.96 0.57 0.03
C PHE A 444 -4.51 1.77 0.81
N ASN A 445 -5.38 2.51 0.16
CA ASN A 445 -6.00 3.68 0.75
C ASN A 445 -6.99 3.23 1.83
N THR A 446 -6.66 3.45 3.09
CA THR A 446 -7.51 3.03 4.20
C THR A 446 -7.73 4.20 5.14
N PHE A 447 -8.96 4.37 5.60
CA PHE A 447 -9.39 5.60 6.27
C PHE A 447 -10.46 5.32 7.31
N THR A 448 -10.67 6.26 8.25
CA THR A 448 -11.76 6.11 9.21
C THR A 448 -13.08 6.43 8.54
N ARG A 449 -14.10 5.62 8.83
CA ARG A 449 -15.42 5.80 8.23
C ARG A 449 -16.01 7.18 8.59
N PRO A 450 -16.43 7.99 7.61
CA PRO A 450 -17.33 9.11 7.87
C PRO A 450 -18.61 8.62 8.52
N VAL A 451 -19.13 9.41 9.46
CA VAL A 451 -20.39 9.13 10.18
C VAL A 451 -21.57 8.93 9.20
N ASP A 452 -21.51 9.52 8.01
CA ASP A 452 -22.63 9.62 7.07
C ASP A 452 -22.52 8.75 5.79
N ILE A 453 -21.58 7.80 5.66
CA ILE A 453 -21.42 7.00 4.40
C ILE A 453 -22.73 6.37 3.89
N TYR A 454 -23.69 6.03 4.78
CA TYR A 454 -24.97 5.42 4.37
C TYR A 454 -26.12 6.41 4.16
N ARG A 455 -25.89 7.71 4.29
CA ARG A 455 -26.85 8.71 3.83
C ARG A 455 -26.59 8.97 2.35
N HIS A 456 -27.15 8.08 1.54
CA HIS A 456 -27.19 8.17 0.10
C HIS A 456 -27.40 9.61 -0.45
N PRO A 457 -26.74 10.01 -1.54
CA PRO A 457 -26.88 11.33 -2.17
C PRO A 457 -28.27 11.66 -2.73
N SER A 458 -29.22 10.74 -2.75
CA SER A 458 -30.57 10.97 -3.29
C SER A 458 -31.45 11.92 -2.46
N ARG A 459 -30.94 12.53 -1.39
CA ARG A 459 -31.65 13.56 -0.61
C ARG A 459 -30.90 14.85 -0.32
N ILE A 460 -29.71 15.07 -0.87
CA ILE A 460 -29.10 16.41 -0.87
C ILE A 460 -29.29 17.03 -2.27
N ALA A 461 -30.56 17.16 -2.65
CA ALA A 461 -30.93 18.27 -3.51
C ALA A 461 -30.73 19.54 -2.67
N LEU A 462 -29.60 20.22 -2.89
CA LEU A 462 -29.41 21.60 -2.46
C LEU A 462 -30.51 22.44 -3.13
N THR A 463 -31.65 22.56 -2.47
CA THR A 463 -32.63 23.58 -2.80
C THR A 463 -32.10 24.90 -2.30
N THR A 464 -31.33 25.56 -3.15
CA THR A 464 -31.13 27.00 -3.08
C THR A 464 -32.50 27.68 -3.15
N ARG A 465 -32.91 28.27 -2.02
CA ARG A 465 -34.09 29.14 -1.79
C ARG A 465 -35.46 28.44 -1.68
N SER A 466 -36.04 28.45 -0.48
CA SER A 466 -37.30 29.17 -0.15
C SER A 466 -37.89 28.71 1.20
N ARG A 467 -38.63 29.62 1.83
CA ARG A 467 -39.20 29.53 3.18
C ARG A 467 -40.29 28.44 3.29
N TYR A 468 -40.41 27.84 4.50
CA TYR A 468 -41.49 26.99 5.04
C TYR A 468 -41.78 25.65 4.33
N LYS A 469 -41.59 24.52 5.03
CA LYS A 469 -42.66 23.83 5.77
C LYS A 469 -42.11 22.62 6.55
N LYS A 470 -42.59 22.50 7.79
CA LYS A 470 -42.53 21.34 8.68
C LYS A 470 -42.99 20.09 7.91
N LEU A 471 -42.13 19.10 7.75
CA LEU A 471 -42.52 17.76 7.32
C LEU A 471 -42.60 16.90 8.57
N GLU A 472 -43.85 16.62 8.95
CA GLU A 472 -44.21 15.73 10.04
C GLU A 472 -43.72 14.30 9.77
N SER A 473 -43.44 13.65 10.88
CA SER A 473 -43.07 12.26 11.08
C SER A 473 -43.86 11.26 10.22
N ASN A 474 -43.15 10.30 9.63
CA ASN A 474 -43.69 8.98 9.27
C ASN A 474 -42.63 7.88 9.44
N TYR A 475 -41.99 7.85 10.61
CA TYR A 475 -41.36 6.63 11.14
C TYR A 475 -41.90 6.39 12.54
N SER A 476 -43.05 5.75 12.59
CA SER A 476 -43.52 5.02 13.77
C SER A 476 -42.68 3.76 13.93
N GLY A 477 -41.97 3.62 15.05
CA GLY A 477 -41.52 2.31 15.52
C GLY A 477 -40.06 2.15 15.92
N ILE A 478 -39.48 3.05 16.71
CA ILE A 478 -38.37 2.70 17.63
C ILE A 478 -38.60 3.45 18.96
N PRO A 479 -38.62 2.78 20.13
CA PRO A 479 -38.78 3.43 21.42
C PRO A 479 -37.58 4.33 21.74
N LEU A 480 -37.86 5.56 22.16
CA LEU A 480 -36.91 6.45 22.82
C LEU A 480 -36.44 5.80 24.13
N LEU A 481 -35.18 5.38 24.21
CA LEU A 481 -34.49 5.21 25.48
C LEU A 481 -33.85 6.55 25.85
N GLN A 482 -34.35 7.10 26.96
CA GLN A 482 -33.90 8.32 27.59
C GLN A 482 -32.46 8.19 28.10
N THR A 483 -31.68 9.24 27.87
CA THR A 483 -30.35 9.47 28.43
C THR A 483 -30.42 9.80 29.92
N TYR A 484 -29.71 9.05 30.77
CA TYR A 484 -29.18 9.50 32.06
C TYR A 484 -27.88 8.76 32.43
N ASP A 485 -26.92 9.54 32.93
CA ASP A 485 -25.64 9.24 33.60
C ASP A 485 -24.61 8.29 32.96
N LEU A 486 -23.67 8.91 32.22
CA LEU A 486 -22.40 8.32 31.75
C LEU A 486 -21.21 9.19 32.20
N GLN A 487 -21.34 9.85 33.35
CA GLN A 487 -20.33 10.76 33.91
C GLN A 487 -19.56 10.16 35.09
N GLU A 488 -19.97 8.99 35.61
CA GLU A 488 -19.38 8.40 36.83
C GLU A 488 -18.49 7.17 36.56
N ALA A 489 -18.41 6.70 35.31
CA ALA A 489 -17.57 5.56 34.90
C ALA A 489 -16.23 5.96 34.27
N LEU A 490 -15.97 7.26 34.10
CA LEU A 490 -14.76 7.79 33.43
C LEU A 490 -13.63 8.20 34.40
N ASP A 491 -13.83 8.05 35.71
CA ASP A 491 -12.91 8.55 36.75
C ASP A 491 -12.05 7.45 37.41
N ASN A 492 -11.39 6.58 36.65
CA ASN A 492 -10.28 5.80 37.23
C ASN A 492 -9.15 5.47 36.23
N PRO A 493 -8.03 6.22 36.25
CA PRO A 493 -6.84 5.95 35.47
C PRO A 493 -5.77 5.33 36.39
N ALA A 494 -5.73 4.01 36.46
CA ALA A 494 -4.57 3.31 37.04
C ALA A 494 -4.35 2.00 36.29
N ASN A 495 -3.19 1.92 35.61
CA ASN A 495 -2.52 0.70 35.13
C ASN A 495 -3.25 -0.01 33.96
N GLU A 496 -2.66 -0.32 32.80
CA GLU A 496 -1.29 -0.63 32.39
C GLU A 496 -1.22 -0.48 30.86
N ASP A 497 -0.20 0.21 30.34
CA ASP A 497 0.16 0.22 28.92
C ASP A 497 1.67 -0.01 28.84
N GLU A 498 2.09 -1.19 28.38
CA GLU A 498 3.45 -1.38 27.85
C GLU A 498 3.41 -2.33 26.65
N TYR A 499 3.69 -1.80 25.45
CA TYR A 499 4.46 -2.53 24.44
C TYR A 499 5.33 -1.57 23.62
N LEU A 500 6.62 -1.94 23.54
CA LEU A 500 7.71 -1.27 22.83
C LEU A 500 7.74 -1.66 21.35
N ILE A 501 7.95 -0.68 20.45
CA ILE A 501 8.48 -0.97 19.11
C ILE A 501 9.65 -0.02 18.80
N TRP A 502 10.75 -0.64 18.42
CA TRP A 502 12.09 -0.11 18.17
C TRP A 502 12.26 0.47 16.76
N ARG A 503 13.13 1.49 16.61
CA ARG A 503 13.70 1.91 15.31
C ARG A 503 15.19 2.31 15.42
N PRO A 504 15.95 2.20 14.31
CA PRO A 504 17.39 1.88 14.33
C PRO A 504 18.36 3.03 14.59
N GLU A 505 17.90 4.21 15.01
CA GLU A 505 18.69 5.46 14.92
C GLU A 505 18.94 6.17 16.27
N GLY A 506 18.72 5.49 17.40
CA GLY A 506 19.41 5.80 18.66
C GLY A 506 19.08 7.11 19.40
N ASN A 507 18.08 7.90 18.99
CA ASN A 507 17.66 9.10 19.73
C ASN A 507 16.20 9.01 20.20
N TYR A 508 15.97 9.29 21.49
CA TYR A 508 14.64 9.45 22.08
C TYR A 508 14.10 10.84 21.73
N VAL A 509 13.05 10.91 20.91
CA VAL A 509 12.22 12.11 20.82
C VAL A 509 10.88 11.78 21.46
N SER A 510 10.55 12.51 22.54
CA SER A 510 9.23 12.44 23.15
C SER A 510 8.21 13.07 22.19
N GLU A 511 7.44 12.25 21.49
CA GLU A 511 6.15 12.73 21.01
C GLU A 511 5.11 12.56 22.13
N PRO A 512 4.38 13.62 22.52
CA PRO A 512 3.26 13.47 23.43
C PRO A 512 2.14 12.68 22.75
N ARG A 513 1.68 11.61 23.40
CA ARG A 513 0.38 11.00 23.08
C ARG A 513 -0.69 12.08 23.24
N VAL A 514 -1.47 12.28 22.18
CA VAL A 514 -2.65 13.15 22.20
C VAL A 514 -3.69 12.51 23.13
N PRO A 515 -4.15 13.19 24.17
CA PRO A 515 -5.25 12.70 24.99
C PRO A 515 -6.48 12.48 24.11
N TYR A 516 -7.08 11.29 24.21
CA TYR A 516 -8.43 11.04 23.71
C TYR A 516 -9.37 12.08 24.33
N GLY A 517 -9.80 13.03 23.50
CA GLY A 517 -10.54 14.24 23.92
C GLY A 517 -10.23 15.45 23.04
N SER A 518 -9.03 15.52 22.47
CA SER A 518 -8.72 16.46 21.39
C SER A 518 -9.25 15.88 20.06
N ARG A 519 -10.45 16.29 19.64
CA ARG A 519 -11.06 15.98 18.32
C ARG A 519 -10.29 16.53 17.11
N ARG A 520 -9.00 16.85 17.25
CA ARG A 520 -8.22 17.50 16.20
C ARG A 520 -7.69 16.48 15.19
N SER A 521 -7.94 16.72 13.90
CA SER A 521 -7.40 15.91 12.80
C SER A 521 -5.88 15.98 12.75
N TRP A 522 -5.23 15.10 11.99
CA TRP A 522 -3.78 15.19 11.80
C TRP A 522 -3.38 16.51 11.14
N ILE A 523 -4.22 17.05 10.23
CA ILE A 523 -3.99 18.34 9.57
C ILE A 523 -4.04 19.47 10.58
N GLU A 524 -5.01 19.48 11.48
CA GLU A 524 -5.10 20.51 12.52
C GLU A 524 -3.89 20.48 13.46
N ARG A 525 -3.40 19.29 13.81
CA ARG A 525 -2.17 19.13 14.59
C ARG A 525 -0.94 19.62 13.84
N ALA A 526 -0.83 19.30 12.55
CA ALA A 526 0.28 19.76 11.72
C ALA A 526 0.28 21.29 11.55
N ILE A 527 -0.88 21.91 11.34
CA ILE A 527 -1.02 23.37 11.28
C ILE A 527 -0.55 24.03 12.57
N LEU A 528 -0.95 23.50 13.72
CA LEU A 528 -0.54 24.04 15.02
C LEU A 528 0.97 23.88 15.25
N SER A 529 1.54 22.71 14.92
CA SER A 529 2.98 22.47 15.00
C SER A 529 3.79 23.46 14.15
N LEU A 530 3.35 23.69 12.90
CA LEU A 530 3.99 24.66 12.01
C LEU A 530 3.85 26.11 12.48
N ARG A 531 2.73 26.46 13.12
CA ARG A 531 2.53 27.77 13.73
C ARG A 531 3.50 27.97 14.90
N ASP A 532 3.70 26.93 15.70
CA ASP A 532 4.56 26.98 16.87
C ASP A 532 6.06 26.95 16.48
N SER A 533 6.41 26.59 15.24
CA SER A 533 7.79 26.58 14.71
C SER A 533 8.25 27.92 14.10
N GLU A 534 7.52 29.02 14.33
CA GLU A 534 7.75 30.35 13.74
C GLU A 534 7.78 30.40 12.20
N GLU A 535 7.42 29.32 11.50
CA GLU A 535 7.26 29.32 10.04
C GLU A 535 6.00 30.13 9.68
N SER A 536 6.17 31.36 9.16
CA SER A 536 5.05 32.17 8.68
C SER A 536 4.61 31.75 7.29
N PHE A 537 3.32 31.43 7.11
CA PHE A 537 2.72 31.17 5.80
C PHE A 537 1.84 32.34 5.40
N SER A 538 2.06 32.90 4.21
CA SER A 538 1.34 34.09 3.72
C SER A 538 0.03 33.74 3.01
N SER A 539 -0.28 32.46 2.80
CA SER A 539 -1.55 32.01 2.21
C SER A 539 -1.91 30.56 2.53
N VAL A 540 -3.21 30.24 2.48
CA VAL A 540 -3.73 28.86 2.56
C VAL A 540 -3.07 27.95 1.53
N GLY A 541 -2.79 28.45 0.33
CA GLY A 541 -2.12 27.69 -0.72
C GLY A 541 -0.65 27.36 -0.41
N GLN A 542 0.08 28.23 0.30
CA GLN A 542 1.43 27.88 0.78
C GLN A 542 1.37 26.79 1.85
N LEU A 543 0.44 26.90 2.79
CA LEU A 543 0.26 25.91 3.85
C LEU A 543 -0.21 24.55 3.29
N ALA A 544 -1.13 24.55 2.33
CA ALA A 544 -1.58 23.35 1.61
C ALA A 544 -0.43 22.63 0.89
N ARG A 545 0.44 23.39 0.23
CA ARG A 545 1.67 22.83 -0.40
C ARG A 545 2.63 22.27 0.64
N ARG A 546 2.86 22.98 1.75
CA ARG A 546 3.74 22.53 2.84
C ARG A 546 3.25 21.23 3.48
N LEU A 547 1.94 21.13 3.71
CA LEU A 547 1.29 19.97 4.32
C LEU A 547 0.99 18.85 3.33
N LYS A 548 1.17 19.08 2.03
CA LYS A 548 0.78 18.15 0.95
C LYS A 548 -0.68 17.70 1.09
N ALA A 549 -1.56 18.63 1.46
CA ALA A 549 -2.98 18.41 1.70
C ALA A 549 -3.83 19.25 0.73
N PRO A 550 -5.07 18.83 0.39
CA PRO A 550 -5.90 19.59 -0.53
C PRO A 550 -6.18 20.98 0.04
N TYR A 551 -6.22 21.98 -0.84
CA TYR A 551 -6.48 23.37 -0.43
C TYR A 551 -7.75 23.48 0.42
N VAL A 552 -8.84 22.85 -0.03
CA VAL A 552 -10.15 22.87 0.64
C VAL A 552 -10.10 22.27 2.05
N THR A 553 -9.29 21.22 2.24
CA THR A 553 -9.13 20.55 3.53
C THR A 553 -8.36 21.43 4.51
N VAL A 554 -7.29 22.08 4.06
CA VAL A 554 -6.53 23.03 4.88
C VAL A 554 -7.35 24.26 5.22
N GLU A 555 -8.11 24.80 4.27
CA GLU A 555 -9.03 25.92 4.50
C GLU A 555 -10.08 25.61 5.58
N ARG A 556 -10.67 24.40 5.55
CA ARG A 556 -11.60 23.94 6.58
C ARG A 556 -10.93 23.79 7.93
N ALA A 557 -9.74 23.20 7.99
CA ALA A 557 -8.99 23.04 9.22
C ALA A 557 -8.65 24.40 9.87
N LEU A 558 -8.18 25.39 9.08
CA LEU A 558 -7.96 26.75 9.56
C LEU A 558 -9.24 27.39 10.12
N THR A 559 -10.37 27.18 9.44
CA THR A 559 -11.68 27.69 9.89
C THR A 559 -12.08 27.05 11.23
N ARG A 560 -11.93 25.73 11.40
CA ARG A 560 -12.22 25.02 12.67
C ARG A 560 -11.29 25.46 13.80
N LEU A 561 -10.05 25.81 13.49
CA LEU A 561 -9.07 26.33 14.45
C LEU A 561 -9.27 27.82 14.78
N GLY A 562 -10.13 28.55 14.07
CA GLY A 562 -10.29 29.99 14.22
C GLY A 562 -9.06 30.80 13.78
N LEU A 563 -8.31 30.30 12.79
CA LEU A 563 -7.07 30.89 12.27
C LEU A 563 -7.23 31.53 10.88
N LYS A 564 -8.47 31.73 10.42
CA LYS A 564 -8.78 32.29 9.11
C LYS A 564 -9.23 33.75 9.20
#